data_AF-A0A4Y2PPA1-F1
#
_entry.id   AF-A0A4Y2PPA1-F1
#
_cell.length_a   1.000
_cell.length_b   1.000
_cell.length_c   1.000
_cell.angle_alpha   90.00
_cell.angle_beta   90.00
_cell.angle_gamma   90.00
#
_symmetry.space_group_name_H-M   'P 1'
#
loop_
_entity.id
_entity.type
_entity.pdbx_description
1 polymer ?
#
loop_
_entity_poly.entity_id
_entity_poly.type
_entity_poly.pdbx_seq_one_letter_code
_entity_poly.pdbx_strand_id
1 'polypeptide(L)'
;MVKRMKARGFLCEYQEVFDDWERLKIIERVPENELKNEKCHYLPHRPVIKMQSETTRIRPVFDASTSEKGKPSLNHCLFKGINLIELIPDVIDRFRTYPIGLSGDIEKAFLILSVANQDREFLKFFYPCDEGLVYRNCRVVFGVSCSPFLLNASMLYLLDNSPPEFHDMVEKLRGSFYVDNCLTGVKDTCDQASFIERTQTLMSRGGFNMRGWVSNVACELISKHSGDASVLGLSWNLDADKLRCSIDFEVLSCETVISKRLILSLVQKIFDPIGILCAVTLPPTILLQDTWKLKVGWDIELPPDVSKKFFKWANELYLLKEVCLPRFMPFNEGSELHVFVDARRVA
;
A
#
# COMPACT_ATOMS: atom_id res chain seq x y z
N MET A 1 15.74 15.26 -12.45
CA MET A 1 15.01 15.24 -11.16
C MET A 1 15.46 16.40 -10.26
N VAL A 2 16.75 16.51 -9.99
CA VAL A 2 17.38 17.51 -9.11
C VAL A 2 16.88 18.95 -9.31
N LYS A 3 16.78 19.43 -10.56
CA LYS A 3 16.24 20.77 -10.88
C LYS A 3 14.81 20.99 -10.37
N ARG A 4 13.93 19.98 -10.47
CA ARG A 4 12.55 20.03 -9.96
C ARG A 4 12.50 19.98 -8.43
N MET A 5 13.45 19.30 -7.79
CA MET A 5 13.53 19.23 -6.32
C MET A 5 14.10 20.51 -5.72
N LYS A 6 15.13 21.11 -6.32
CA LYS A 6 15.63 22.44 -5.95
C LYS A 6 14.53 23.50 -6.03
N ALA A 7 13.75 23.48 -7.12
CA ALA A 7 12.62 24.41 -7.30
C ALA A 7 11.49 24.21 -6.27
N ARG A 8 11.39 23.03 -5.65
CA ARG A 8 10.36 22.71 -4.64
C ARG A 8 10.88 22.77 -3.20
N GLY A 9 12.16 23.07 -2.97
CA GLY A 9 12.76 23.22 -1.64
C GLY A 9 13.07 21.91 -0.88
N PHE A 10 12.68 20.73 -1.37
CA PHE A 10 12.83 19.46 -0.64
C PHE A 10 14.16 18.72 -0.84
N LEU A 11 15.17 19.37 -1.45
CA LEU A 11 16.40 18.67 -1.81
C LEU A 11 17.22 18.28 -0.57
N CYS A 12 17.36 19.17 0.42
CA CYS A 12 18.10 18.89 1.65
C CYS A 12 17.43 17.78 2.46
N GLU A 13 16.11 17.87 2.69
CA GLU A 13 15.35 16.81 3.38
C GLU A 13 15.47 15.45 2.68
N TYR A 14 15.61 15.44 1.34
CA TYR A 14 15.81 14.19 0.60
C TYR A 14 17.22 13.62 0.78
N GLN A 15 18.24 14.46 0.89
CA GLN A 15 19.62 14.04 1.18
C GLN A 15 19.73 13.46 2.58
N GLU A 16 19.11 14.10 3.57
CA GLU A 16 19.10 13.64 4.96
C GLU A 16 18.61 12.18 5.06
N VAL A 17 17.64 11.78 4.23
CA VAL A 17 17.19 10.38 4.16
C VAL A 17 18.32 9.44 3.75
N PHE A 18 19.13 9.79 2.75
CA PHE A 18 20.24 8.95 2.31
C PHE A 18 21.40 8.98 3.30
N ASP A 19 21.67 10.11 3.95
CA ASP A 19 22.68 10.21 5.00
C ASP A 19 22.33 9.33 6.21
N ASP A 20 21.04 9.31 6.58
CA ASP A 20 20.50 8.38 7.56
C ASP A 20 20.64 6.93 7.12
N TRP A 21 20.35 6.63 5.84
CA TRP A 21 20.48 5.28 5.30
C TRP A 21 21.94 4.80 5.27
N GLU A 22 22.89 5.69 4.98
CA GLU A 22 24.33 5.37 5.04
C GLU A 22 24.76 5.07 6.47
N ARG A 23 24.37 5.92 7.44
CA ARG A 23 24.64 5.70 8.87
C ARG A 23 24.08 4.37 9.37
N LEU A 24 22.88 3.99 8.89
CA LEU A 24 22.22 2.72 9.22
C LEU A 24 22.73 1.53 8.40
N LYS A 25 23.72 1.73 7.51
CA LYS A 25 24.25 0.70 6.59
C LYS A 25 23.16 0.04 5.73
N ILE A 26 22.12 0.83 5.40
CA ILE A 26 21.08 0.46 4.43
C ILE A 26 21.63 0.63 3.01
N ILE A 27 22.48 1.64 2.82
CA ILE A 27 23.26 1.87 1.61
C ILE A 27 24.74 1.93 1.97
N GLU A 28 25.59 1.75 0.97
CA GLU A 28 27.03 1.97 1.08
C GLU A 28 27.55 2.69 -0.16
N ARG A 29 28.57 3.53 0.04
CA ARG A 29 29.27 4.18 -1.07
C ARG A 29 30.04 3.14 -1.87
N VAL A 30 29.93 3.20 -3.20
CA VAL A 30 30.66 2.31 -4.09
C VAL A 30 32.12 2.78 -4.18
N PRO A 31 33.10 1.92 -3.88
CA PRO A 31 34.52 2.25 -4.03
C PRO A 31 34.90 2.60 -5.48
N GLU A 32 35.86 3.51 -5.66
CA GLU A 32 36.26 3.97 -7.01
C GLU A 32 36.76 2.84 -7.93
N ASN A 33 37.43 1.83 -7.36
CA ASN A 33 37.87 0.65 -8.09
C ASN A 33 36.71 -0.24 -8.58
N GLU A 34 35.54 -0.18 -7.92
CA GLU A 34 34.34 -0.94 -8.29
C GLU A 34 33.40 -0.18 -9.24
N LEU A 35 33.65 1.11 -9.48
CA LEU A 35 32.86 1.91 -10.44
C LEU A 35 33.02 1.42 -11.87
N LYS A 36 34.15 0.78 -12.21
CA LYS A 36 34.46 0.26 -13.55
C LYS A 36 33.88 -1.12 -13.82
N ASN A 37 33.13 -1.70 -12.89
CA ASN A 37 32.52 -3.01 -13.10
C ASN A 37 31.41 -2.93 -14.17
N GLU A 38 31.59 -3.65 -15.27
CA GLU A 38 30.64 -3.69 -16.39
C GLU A 38 29.37 -4.49 -16.06
N LYS A 39 29.43 -5.39 -15.08
CA LYS A 39 28.27 -6.20 -14.65
C LYS A 39 27.52 -5.50 -13.53
N CYS A 40 26.89 -4.38 -13.84
CA CYS A 40 26.13 -3.59 -12.86
C CYS A 40 24.83 -3.01 -13.42
N HIS A 41 24.00 -2.45 -12.54
CA HIS A 41 22.78 -1.75 -12.93
C HIS A 41 22.51 -0.56 -12.00
N TYR A 42 22.09 0.56 -12.59
CA TYR A 42 21.74 1.79 -11.88
C TYR A 42 20.23 1.95 -11.80
N LEU A 43 19.70 2.03 -10.59
CA LEU A 43 18.32 2.31 -10.29
C LEU A 43 18.07 3.81 -10.29
N PRO A 44 17.26 4.35 -11.21
CA PRO A 44 16.73 5.68 -11.05
C PRO A 44 15.83 5.70 -9.81
N HIS A 45 15.87 6.80 -9.07
CA HIS A 45 15.01 7.00 -7.91
C HIS A 45 14.33 8.36 -7.97
N ARG A 46 13.24 8.50 -7.22
CA ARG A 46 12.52 9.76 -7.03
C ARG A 46 11.95 9.86 -5.63
N PRO A 47 11.78 11.08 -5.09
CA PRO A 47 11.05 11.27 -3.84
C PRO A 47 9.56 11.03 -4.05
N VAL A 48 8.93 10.32 -3.12
CA VAL A 48 7.49 10.38 -2.89
C VAL A 48 7.26 11.14 -1.59
N ILE A 49 6.51 12.24 -1.68
CA ILE A 49 6.24 13.12 -0.55
C ILE A 49 4.84 12.80 -0.03
N LYS A 50 4.76 12.41 1.24
CA LYS A 50 3.49 12.22 1.96
C LYS A 50 3.39 13.31 3.03
N MET A 51 2.78 14.45 2.66
CA MET A 51 2.64 15.60 3.58
C MET A 51 1.88 15.27 4.86
N GLN A 52 0.98 14.29 4.81
CA GLN A 52 0.17 13.81 5.93
C GLN A 52 0.86 12.72 6.77
N SER A 53 2.08 12.28 6.42
CA SER A 53 2.80 11.26 7.18
C SER A 53 3.64 11.92 8.27
N GLU A 54 3.33 11.60 9.53
CA GLU A 54 4.08 12.10 10.69
C GLU A 54 5.49 11.48 10.80
N THR A 55 5.66 10.23 10.34
CA THR A 55 6.90 9.45 10.54
C THR A 55 7.85 9.44 9.35
N THR A 56 7.36 9.61 8.11
CA THR A 56 8.23 9.58 6.93
C THR A 56 7.67 10.45 5.81
N ARG A 57 7.93 11.75 5.91
CA ARG A 57 7.45 12.77 4.96
C ARG A 57 7.98 12.54 3.55
N ILE A 58 9.23 12.10 3.40
CA ILE A 58 9.86 11.82 2.10
C ILE A 58 10.36 10.38 2.06
N ARG A 59 9.95 9.65 1.02
CA ARG A 59 10.38 8.26 0.78
C ARG A 59 11.09 8.15 -0.58
N PRO A 60 12.34 7.65 -0.64
CA PRO A 60 12.97 7.28 -1.89
C PRO A 60 12.23 6.10 -2.51
N VAL A 61 11.81 6.24 -3.76
CA VAL A 61 11.25 5.14 -4.57
C VAL A 61 12.18 4.90 -5.73
N PHE A 62 12.66 3.67 -5.84
CA PHE A 62 13.49 3.21 -6.95
C PHE A 62 12.61 2.63 -8.05
N ASP A 63 13.01 2.84 -9.31
CA ASP A 63 12.31 2.32 -10.47
C ASP A 63 13.17 1.29 -11.20
N ALA A 64 12.97 0.02 -10.84
CA ALA A 64 13.61 -1.12 -11.49
C ALA A 64 12.94 -1.53 -12.81
N SER A 65 11.92 -0.79 -13.26
CA SER A 65 11.22 -1.01 -14.53
C SER A 65 11.73 -0.11 -15.65
N THR A 66 12.49 0.95 -15.31
CA THR A 66 13.19 1.77 -16.31
C THR A 66 14.18 0.91 -17.10
N SER A 67 14.17 1.07 -18.43
CA SER A 67 15.06 0.39 -19.35
C SER A 67 15.64 1.34 -20.39
N GLU A 68 16.84 1.05 -20.86
CA GLU A 68 17.38 1.67 -22.06
C GLU A 68 16.70 1.09 -23.31
N LYS A 69 16.65 1.87 -24.38
CA LYS A 69 16.04 1.44 -25.64
C LYS A 69 16.68 0.13 -26.13
N GLY A 70 15.88 -0.94 -26.19
CA GLY A 70 16.31 -2.25 -26.68
C GLY A 70 17.04 -3.12 -25.65
N LYS A 71 17.12 -2.71 -24.37
CA LYS A 71 17.67 -3.53 -23.28
C LYS A 71 16.58 -3.88 -22.26
N PRO A 72 16.67 -5.04 -21.59
CA PRO A 72 15.76 -5.36 -20.49
C PRO A 72 16.00 -4.41 -19.30
N SER A 73 14.93 -4.13 -18.55
CA SER A 73 15.07 -3.52 -17.22
C SER A 73 15.49 -4.56 -16.19
N LEU A 74 15.93 -4.12 -15.00
CA LEU A 74 16.25 -5.04 -13.91
C LEU A 74 15.08 -5.98 -13.58
N ASN A 75 13.85 -5.46 -13.53
CA ASN A 75 12.66 -6.28 -13.25
C ASN A 75 12.38 -7.37 -14.30
N HIS A 76 12.84 -7.21 -15.55
CA HIS A 76 12.73 -8.26 -16.57
C HIS A 76 13.78 -9.37 -16.36
N CYS A 77 14.91 -9.06 -15.74
CA CYS A 77 15.98 -10.01 -15.47
C CYS A 77 15.80 -10.78 -14.15
N LEU A 78 14.98 -10.26 -13.24
CA LEU A 78 14.76 -10.84 -11.92
C LEU A 78 13.61 -11.87 -11.93
N PHE A 79 13.83 -12.97 -11.21
CA PHE A 79 12.74 -13.87 -10.87
C PHE A 79 11.87 -13.24 -9.78
N LYS A 80 10.60 -12.96 -10.10
CA LYS A 80 9.66 -12.27 -9.20
C LYS A 80 9.34 -13.06 -7.91
N GLY A 81 9.46 -14.39 -7.96
CA GLY A 81 8.97 -15.28 -6.91
C GLY A 81 7.47 -15.54 -7.02
N ILE A 82 6.98 -16.45 -6.18
CA ILE A 82 5.55 -16.75 -6.05
C ILE A 82 4.83 -15.58 -5.35
N ASN A 83 3.57 -15.35 -5.71
CA ASN A 83 2.78 -14.32 -5.04
C ASN A 83 2.29 -14.86 -3.68
N LEU A 84 2.92 -14.39 -2.61
CA LEU A 84 2.57 -14.71 -1.21
C LEU A 84 1.76 -13.59 -0.54
N ILE A 85 1.36 -12.56 -1.29
CA ILE A 85 0.63 -11.43 -0.73
C ILE A 85 -0.83 -11.85 -0.56
N GLU A 86 -1.35 -11.71 0.66
CA GLU A 86 -2.77 -11.87 0.97
C GLU A 86 -3.64 -10.91 0.17
N LEU A 87 -4.87 -11.33 -0.14
CA LEU A 87 -5.84 -10.43 -0.77
C LEU A 87 -6.33 -9.43 0.30
N ILE A 88 -6.31 -8.13 -0.05
CA ILE A 88 -6.81 -7.06 0.84
C ILE A 88 -8.22 -7.37 1.39
N PRO A 89 -9.20 -7.83 0.56
CA PRO A 89 -10.53 -8.16 1.05
C PRO A 89 -10.51 -9.21 2.15
N ASP A 90 -9.74 -10.29 1.98
CA ASP A 90 -9.68 -11.39 2.94
C ASP A 90 -9.10 -10.95 4.29
N VAL A 91 -8.08 -10.09 4.27
CA VAL A 91 -7.50 -9.50 5.50
C VAL A 91 -8.52 -8.59 6.19
N ILE A 92 -9.24 -7.76 5.43
CA ILE A 92 -10.30 -6.88 5.97
C ILE A 92 -11.45 -7.71 6.53
N ASP A 93 -11.89 -8.77 5.86
CA ASP A 93 -13.00 -9.59 6.34
C ASP A 93 -12.63 -10.35 7.62
N ARG A 94 -11.41 -10.89 7.73
CA ARG A 94 -10.90 -11.47 9.00
C ARG A 94 -10.83 -10.42 10.11
N PHE A 95 -10.37 -9.22 9.81
CA PHE A 95 -10.34 -8.09 10.75
C PHE A 95 -11.72 -7.73 11.30
N ARG A 96 -12.76 -7.90 10.48
CA ARG A 96 -14.15 -7.59 10.83
C ARG A 96 -14.82 -8.64 11.72
N THR A 97 -14.26 -9.84 11.89
CA THR A 97 -14.90 -10.90 12.70
C THR A 97 -14.72 -10.75 14.22
N TYR A 98 -13.92 -9.77 14.67
CA TYR A 98 -13.61 -9.58 16.09
C TYR A 98 -14.17 -8.27 16.65
N PRO A 99 -14.63 -8.22 17.90
CA PRO A 99 -15.17 -6.99 18.51
C PRO A 99 -14.10 -5.91 18.77
N ILE A 100 -12.84 -6.30 18.97
CA ILE A 100 -11.72 -5.37 19.11
C ILE A 100 -10.81 -5.53 17.89
N GLY A 101 -10.75 -4.52 17.05
CA GLY A 101 -9.84 -4.45 15.91
C GLY A 101 -8.45 -3.95 16.31
N LEU A 102 -7.42 -4.44 15.64
CA LEU A 102 -6.02 -4.06 15.81
C LEU A 102 -5.39 -3.81 14.44
N SER A 103 -4.75 -2.65 14.29
CA SER A 103 -3.93 -2.31 13.13
C SER A 103 -2.54 -1.91 13.61
N GLY A 104 -1.49 -2.43 12.99
CA GLY A 104 -0.09 -2.09 13.27
C GLY A 104 0.76 -2.06 12.01
N ASP A 105 1.95 -1.47 12.12
CA ASP A 105 2.90 -1.29 11.00
C ASP A 105 4.27 -1.89 11.36
N ILE A 106 4.93 -2.50 10.38
CA ILE A 106 6.33 -2.91 10.48
C ILE A 106 7.20 -1.75 10.03
N GLU A 107 8.03 -1.25 10.95
CA GLU A 107 8.98 -0.20 10.61
C GLU A 107 9.96 -0.65 9.51
N LYS A 108 9.94 0.06 8.37
CA LYS A 108 10.91 -0.09 7.28
C LYS A 108 11.05 -1.56 6.84
N ALA A 109 9.94 -2.29 6.75
CA ALA A 109 9.89 -3.75 6.54
C ALA A 109 10.91 -4.31 5.52
N PHE A 110 10.95 -3.73 4.30
CA PHE A 110 11.89 -4.17 3.27
C PHE A 110 13.37 -3.95 3.64
N LEU A 111 13.68 -2.85 4.34
CA LEU A 111 15.06 -2.46 4.66
C LEU A 111 15.69 -3.33 5.75
N ILE A 112 14.90 -4.19 6.41
CA ILE A 112 15.41 -5.17 7.38
C ILE A 112 16.19 -6.29 6.66
N LEU A 113 15.73 -6.67 5.46
CA LEU A 113 16.30 -7.79 4.70
C LEU A 113 17.61 -7.37 4.03
N SER A 114 18.67 -8.13 4.29
CA SER A 114 19.98 -7.93 3.65
C SER A 114 20.00 -8.51 2.24
N VAL A 115 20.64 -7.79 1.31
CA VAL A 115 20.95 -8.28 -0.03
C VAL A 115 22.36 -8.86 -0.03
N ALA A 116 22.53 -10.03 -0.65
CA ALA A 116 23.82 -10.68 -0.81
C ALA A 116 24.80 -9.76 -1.55
N ASN A 117 26.06 -9.72 -1.12
CA ASN A 117 27.04 -8.74 -1.62
C ASN A 117 27.17 -8.74 -3.15
N GLN A 118 27.12 -9.91 -3.77
CA GLN A 118 27.20 -10.08 -5.22
C GLN A 118 26.03 -9.45 -6.00
N ASP A 119 24.85 -9.34 -5.37
CA ASP A 119 23.63 -8.84 -6.01
C ASP A 119 23.45 -7.32 -5.80
N ARG A 120 24.14 -6.73 -4.81
CA ARG A 120 24.08 -5.28 -4.53
C ARG A 120 24.54 -4.44 -5.71
N GLU A 121 25.37 -5.01 -6.56
CA GLU A 121 25.90 -4.39 -7.77
C GLU A 121 24.80 -3.98 -8.78
N PHE A 122 23.63 -4.62 -8.70
CA PHE A 122 22.47 -4.31 -9.53
C PHE A 122 21.51 -3.29 -8.90
N LEU A 123 21.82 -2.85 -7.68
CA LEU A 123 21.04 -1.88 -6.90
C LEU A 123 21.78 -0.56 -6.69
N LYS A 124 22.70 -0.21 -7.62
CA LYS A 124 23.43 1.06 -7.61
C LYS A 124 22.49 2.23 -7.88
N PHE A 125 22.84 3.42 -7.43
CA PHE A 125 22.14 4.66 -7.78
C PHE A 125 23.07 5.86 -7.63
N PHE A 126 22.73 6.96 -8.31
CA PHE A 126 23.43 8.24 -8.19
C PHE A 126 22.91 9.02 -7.00
N TYR A 127 23.79 9.60 -6.20
CA TYR A 127 23.36 10.40 -5.06
C TYR A 127 22.63 11.68 -5.52
N PRO A 128 21.51 12.11 -4.89
CA PRO A 128 20.60 13.15 -5.41
C PRO A 128 21.20 14.53 -5.73
N CYS A 129 22.41 14.82 -5.26
CA CYS A 129 23.08 16.13 -5.39
C CYS A 129 24.49 16.09 -5.96
N ASP A 130 25.06 14.90 -6.11
CA ASP A 130 26.38 14.69 -6.66
C ASP A 130 26.33 13.42 -7.50
N GLU A 131 26.15 13.59 -8.81
CA GLU A 131 26.12 12.49 -9.76
C GLU A 131 27.50 11.81 -9.88
N GLY A 132 28.58 12.40 -9.33
CA GLY A 132 29.87 11.77 -9.16
C GLY A 132 29.92 10.77 -8.00
N LEU A 133 28.94 10.80 -7.09
CA LEU A 133 28.83 9.85 -5.99
C LEU A 133 27.84 8.73 -6.33
N VAL A 134 28.36 7.51 -6.36
CA VAL A 134 27.56 6.30 -6.57
C VAL A 134 27.46 5.53 -5.27
N TYR A 135 26.24 5.17 -4.92
CA TYR A 135 25.90 4.33 -3.80
C TYR A 135 25.24 3.05 -4.29
N ARG A 136 25.19 2.01 -3.46
CA ARG A 136 24.38 0.82 -3.71
C ARG A 136 23.57 0.44 -2.48
N ASN A 137 22.40 -0.14 -2.71
CA ASN A 137 21.56 -0.62 -1.62
C ASN A 137 22.09 -1.96 -1.08
N CYS A 138 22.27 -2.02 0.23
CA CYS A 138 22.65 -3.23 0.96
C CYS A 138 21.43 -4.04 1.42
N ARG A 139 20.24 -3.45 1.31
CA ARG A 139 18.96 -3.99 1.76
C ARG A 139 17.95 -4.06 0.63
N VAL A 140 16.91 -4.86 0.82
CA VAL A 140 15.82 -4.97 -0.16
C VAL A 140 15.07 -3.63 -0.23
N VAL A 141 14.87 -3.11 -1.44
CA VAL A 141 14.22 -1.81 -1.66
C VAL A 141 12.84 -1.96 -2.31
N PHE A 142 11.99 -0.96 -2.08
CA PHE A 142 10.71 -0.85 -2.77
C PHE A 142 10.91 -0.53 -4.27
N GLY A 143 10.09 -1.13 -5.13
CA GLY A 143 10.11 -0.92 -6.58
C GLY A 143 10.80 -2.02 -7.39
N VAL A 144 11.49 -2.95 -6.72
CA VAL A 144 12.04 -4.18 -7.33
C VAL A 144 10.98 -5.29 -7.27
N SER A 145 10.84 -6.04 -8.37
CA SER A 145 9.74 -7.00 -8.57
C SER A 145 9.71 -8.13 -7.56
N CYS A 146 10.87 -8.61 -7.11
CA CYS A 146 11.00 -9.70 -6.13
C CYS A 146 10.87 -9.26 -4.67
N SER A 147 10.93 -7.95 -4.37
CA SER A 147 10.91 -7.45 -2.99
C SER A 147 9.69 -7.91 -2.17
N PRO A 148 8.45 -7.90 -2.71
CA PRO A 148 7.30 -8.38 -1.96
C PRO A 148 7.38 -9.87 -1.62
N PHE A 149 7.91 -10.70 -2.53
CA PHE A 149 8.13 -12.12 -2.25
C PHE A 149 9.18 -12.30 -1.15
N LEU A 150 10.31 -11.60 -1.24
CA LEU A 150 11.38 -11.70 -0.24
C LEU A 150 10.89 -11.34 1.17
N LEU A 151 10.09 -10.28 1.30
CA LEU A 151 9.51 -9.90 2.60
C LEU A 151 8.56 -10.95 3.14
N ASN A 152 7.56 -11.34 2.34
CA ASN A 152 6.57 -12.32 2.78
C ASN A 152 7.22 -13.67 3.10
N ALA A 153 8.11 -14.18 2.23
CA ALA A 153 8.81 -15.43 2.47
C ALA A 153 9.65 -15.40 3.75
N SER A 154 10.32 -14.27 4.05
CA SER A 154 11.09 -14.10 5.29
C SER A 154 10.20 -14.08 6.53
N MET A 155 9.04 -13.42 6.44
CA MET A 155 8.05 -13.40 7.52
C MET A 155 7.44 -14.80 7.74
N LEU A 156 7.05 -15.50 6.67
CA LEU A 156 6.55 -16.87 6.76
C LEU A 156 7.60 -17.80 7.39
N TYR A 157 8.86 -17.69 6.98
CA TYR A 157 9.96 -18.45 7.57
C TYR A 157 10.10 -18.18 9.08
N LEU A 158 9.98 -16.92 9.52
CA LEU A 158 9.99 -16.57 10.93
C LEU A 158 8.83 -17.21 11.70
N LEU A 159 7.62 -17.18 11.12
CA LEU A 159 6.42 -17.75 11.72
C LEU A 159 6.49 -19.29 11.79
N ASP A 160 6.95 -19.94 10.72
CA ASP A 160 7.10 -21.41 10.62
C ASP A 160 8.17 -21.94 11.59
N ASN A 161 9.18 -21.14 11.90
CA ASN A 161 10.25 -21.47 12.86
C ASN A 161 10.04 -20.80 14.23
N SER A 162 8.80 -20.40 14.53
CA SER A 162 8.47 -19.82 15.83
C SER A 162 8.56 -20.85 16.96
N PRO A 163 8.97 -20.42 18.17
CA PRO A 163 8.95 -21.29 19.35
C PRO A 163 7.55 -21.82 19.68
N PRO A 164 7.45 -22.96 20.39
CA PRO A 164 6.17 -23.57 20.77
C PRO A 164 5.19 -22.63 21.49
N GLU A 165 5.70 -21.70 22.29
CA GLU A 165 4.87 -20.73 23.02
C GLU A 165 4.16 -19.69 22.13
N PHE A 166 4.40 -19.68 20.81
CA PHE A 166 3.71 -18.81 19.85
C PHE A 166 2.82 -19.57 18.86
N HIS A 167 2.79 -20.91 18.89
CA HIS A 167 2.11 -21.72 17.88
C HIS A 167 0.60 -21.44 17.78
N ASP A 168 -0.03 -21.06 18.88
CA ASP A 168 -1.46 -20.69 18.94
C ASP A 168 -1.80 -19.40 18.18
N MET A 169 -0.83 -18.49 17.98
CA MET A 169 -1.07 -17.21 17.28
C MET A 169 -0.51 -17.17 15.86
N VAL A 170 0.34 -18.11 15.46
CA VAL A 170 1.02 -18.14 14.15
C VAL A 170 0.04 -18.09 12.99
N GLU A 171 -0.98 -18.95 13.00
CA GLU A 171 -1.93 -19.02 11.88
C GLU A 171 -2.77 -17.74 11.77
N LYS A 172 -3.11 -17.14 12.92
CA LYS A 172 -3.75 -15.83 12.94
C LYS A 172 -2.84 -14.75 12.35
N LEU A 173 -1.58 -14.69 12.77
CA LEU A 173 -0.61 -13.71 12.26
C LEU A 173 -0.36 -13.89 10.76
N ARG A 174 -0.28 -15.13 10.27
CA ARG A 174 -0.11 -15.44 8.84
C ARG A 174 -1.17 -14.75 8.00
N GLY A 175 -2.45 -14.86 8.40
CA GLY A 175 -3.57 -14.21 7.72
C GLY A 175 -3.78 -12.73 8.07
N SER A 176 -2.97 -12.14 8.96
CA SER A 176 -3.14 -10.75 9.42
C SER A 176 -2.25 -9.75 8.67
N PHE A 177 -1.19 -10.21 7.99
CA PHE A 177 -0.27 -9.31 7.30
C PHE A 177 -0.69 -9.04 5.86
N TYR A 178 -0.67 -7.76 5.49
CA TYR A 178 -0.64 -7.30 4.11
C TYR A 178 0.64 -6.48 3.91
N VAL A 179 1.67 -7.13 3.35
CA VAL A 179 3.02 -6.57 3.20
C VAL A 179 3.59 -6.11 4.55
N ASP A 180 3.62 -4.81 4.83
CA ASP A 180 4.15 -4.20 6.05
C ASP A 180 3.06 -3.88 7.10
N ASN A 181 1.78 -4.01 6.75
CA ASN A 181 0.67 -3.72 7.65
C ASN A 181 0.16 -5.01 8.29
N CYS A 182 -0.04 -5.01 9.61
CA CYS A 182 -0.75 -6.05 10.34
C CYS A 182 -2.15 -5.57 10.67
N LEU A 183 -3.18 -6.29 10.23
CA LEU A 183 -4.58 -5.98 10.49
C LEU A 183 -5.31 -7.23 10.98
N THR A 184 -5.84 -7.19 12.20
CA THR A 184 -6.40 -8.35 12.90
C THR A 184 -7.34 -7.91 14.02
N GLY A 185 -7.88 -8.83 14.82
CA GLY A 185 -8.66 -8.44 16.00
C GLY A 185 -8.71 -9.49 17.08
N VAL A 186 -9.22 -9.14 18.25
CA VAL A 186 -9.31 -10.00 19.44
C VAL A 186 -10.70 -9.93 20.08
N LYS A 187 -11.00 -10.87 20.99
CA LYS A 187 -12.32 -11.00 21.61
C LYS A 187 -12.51 -10.02 22.78
N ASP A 188 -11.45 -9.76 23.52
CA ASP A 188 -11.49 -8.92 24.72
C ASP A 188 -10.16 -8.19 24.96
N THR A 189 -10.16 -7.31 25.97
CA THR A 189 -9.02 -6.44 26.30
C THR A 189 -7.84 -7.17 26.92
N CYS A 190 -8.07 -8.34 27.53
CA CYS A 190 -6.98 -9.18 28.06
C CYS A 190 -6.19 -9.78 26.89
N ASP A 191 -6.91 -10.34 25.91
CA ASP A 191 -6.33 -10.84 24.67
C ASP A 191 -5.63 -9.72 23.88
N GLN A 192 -6.12 -8.48 23.94
CA GLN A 192 -5.55 -7.34 23.23
C GLN A 192 -4.09 -7.07 23.61
N ALA A 193 -3.82 -6.84 24.89
CA ALA A 193 -2.48 -6.54 25.37
C ALA A 193 -1.54 -7.73 25.12
N SER A 194 -1.99 -8.93 25.48
CA SER A 194 -1.22 -10.17 25.31
C SER A 194 -0.85 -10.40 23.83
N PHE A 195 -1.79 -10.21 22.91
CA PHE A 195 -1.54 -10.41 21.48
C PHE A 195 -0.52 -9.41 20.95
N ILE A 196 -0.60 -8.13 21.33
CA ILE A 196 0.34 -7.10 20.89
C ILE A 196 1.76 -7.41 21.36
N GLU A 197 1.94 -7.71 22.65
CA GLU A 197 3.25 -8.00 23.24
C GLU A 197 3.88 -9.26 22.65
N ARG A 198 3.09 -10.32 22.50
CA ARG A 198 3.55 -11.57 21.91
C ARG A 198 3.91 -11.39 20.43
N THR A 199 3.13 -10.61 19.68
CA THR A 199 3.45 -10.27 18.29
C THR A 199 4.75 -9.47 18.21
N GLN A 200 4.91 -8.44 19.03
CA GLN A 200 6.15 -7.66 19.10
C GLN A 200 7.36 -8.54 19.43
N THR A 201 7.21 -9.43 20.42
CA THR A 201 8.26 -10.36 20.82
C THR A 201 8.65 -11.29 19.68
N LEU A 202 7.68 -11.95 19.04
CA LEU A 202 7.93 -12.87 17.94
C LEU A 202 8.57 -12.16 16.74
N MET A 203 8.00 -11.04 16.31
CA MET A 203 8.48 -10.28 15.14
C MET A 203 9.88 -9.70 15.37
N SER A 204 10.20 -9.28 16.60
CA SER A 204 11.53 -8.75 16.94
C SER A 204 12.67 -9.77 16.74
N ARG A 205 12.37 -11.08 16.83
CA ARG A 205 13.34 -12.15 16.55
C ARG A 205 13.81 -12.16 15.10
N GLY A 206 12.97 -11.70 14.18
CA GLY A 206 13.34 -11.49 12.77
C GLY A 206 13.85 -10.08 12.47
N GLY A 207 14.02 -9.22 13.48
CA GLY A 207 14.35 -7.81 13.32
C GLY A 207 13.18 -6.93 12.89
N PHE A 208 11.95 -7.46 12.85
CA PHE A 208 10.74 -6.72 12.48
C PHE A 208 10.21 -5.96 13.69
N ASN A 209 10.42 -4.64 13.69
CA ASN A 209 9.91 -3.76 14.74
C ASN A 209 8.45 -3.37 14.46
N MET A 210 7.52 -3.92 15.25
CA MET A 210 6.10 -3.62 15.19
C MET A 210 5.75 -2.35 15.98
N ARG A 211 5.07 -1.40 15.35
CA ARG A 211 4.76 -0.09 15.95
C ARG A 211 3.42 0.47 15.50
N GLY A 212 3.06 1.62 16.09
CA GLY A 212 1.93 2.42 15.65
C GLY A 212 0.60 1.69 15.79
N TRP A 213 0.44 0.89 16.85
CA TRP A 213 -0.77 0.12 17.05
C TRP A 213 -1.98 1.04 17.24
N VAL A 214 -3.06 0.72 16.53
CA VAL A 214 -4.34 1.41 16.52
C VAL A 214 -5.43 0.40 16.85
N SER A 215 -6.39 0.80 17.69
CA SER A 215 -7.52 -0.05 18.10
C SER A 215 -8.76 0.78 18.36
N ASN A 216 -9.96 0.21 18.24
CA ASN A 216 -11.19 0.84 18.73
C ASN A 216 -11.31 0.80 20.27
N VAL A 217 -10.41 0.10 20.96
CA VAL A 217 -10.37 0.03 22.43
C VAL A 217 -9.00 0.45 22.96
N ALA A 218 -9.02 1.37 23.93
CA ALA A 218 -7.82 1.91 24.55
C ALA A 218 -7.06 0.85 25.37
N CYS A 219 -5.73 0.89 25.28
CA CYS A 219 -4.79 0.09 26.05
C CYS A 219 -3.44 0.82 26.08
N GLU A 220 -2.56 0.53 27.04
CA GLU A 220 -1.24 1.18 27.19
C GLU A 220 -0.35 1.06 25.95
N LEU A 221 -0.53 -0.02 25.17
CA LEU A 221 0.26 -0.30 23.96
C LEU A 221 -0.33 0.34 22.69
N ILE A 222 -1.51 0.97 22.79
CA ILE A 222 -2.22 1.56 21.65
C ILE A 222 -1.88 3.04 21.52
N SER A 223 -1.28 3.38 20.37
CA SER A 223 -0.91 4.76 20.03
C SER A 223 -2.10 5.63 19.66
N LYS A 224 -3.18 5.04 19.14
CA LYS A 224 -4.39 5.76 18.73
C LYS A 224 -5.64 4.91 18.94
N HIS A 225 -6.62 5.46 19.66
CA HIS A 225 -7.88 4.77 19.98
C HIS A 225 -9.15 5.59 19.75
N SER A 226 -9.03 6.78 19.17
CA SER A 226 -10.15 7.67 18.88
C SER A 226 -9.93 8.42 17.56
N GLY A 227 -11.03 8.90 16.97
CA GLY A 227 -11.05 9.53 15.65
C GLY A 227 -10.83 8.55 14.50
N ASP A 228 -10.30 9.05 13.38
CA ASP A 228 -10.16 8.28 12.15
C ASP A 228 -8.74 7.70 11.97
N ALA A 229 -8.64 6.42 11.64
CA ALA A 229 -7.43 5.74 11.24
C ALA A 229 -7.50 5.25 9.78
N SER A 230 -6.36 5.03 9.14
CA SER A 230 -6.28 4.43 7.80
C SER A 230 -5.93 2.95 7.92
N VAL A 231 -6.74 2.07 7.34
CA VAL A 231 -6.52 0.61 7.32
C VAL A 231 -6.61 0.11 5.88
N LEU A 232 -5.48 -0.31 5.32
CA LEU A 232 -5.38 -0.86 3.96
C LEU A 232 -6.10 -0.05 2.86
N GLY A 233 -6.12 1.28 2.97
CA GLY A 233 -6.77 2.20 2.02
C GLY A 233 -8.21 2.61 2.38
N LEU A 234 -8.81 1.99 3.39
CA LEU A 234 -10.06 2.42 3.99
C LEU A 234 -9.82 3.38 5.16
N SER A 235 -10.82 4.18 5.49
CA SER A 235 -10.85 4.97 6.72
C SER A 235 -11.70 4.23 7.76
N TRP A 236 -11.12 4.01 8.94
CA TRP A 236 -11.74 3.38 10.09
C TRP A 236 -11.98 4.43 11.18
N ASN A 237 -13.25 4.72 11.45
CA ASN A 237 -13.63 5.55 12.57
C ASN A 237 -13.64 4.68 13.84
N LEU A 238 -12.76 5.00 14.78
CA LEU A 238 -12.50 4.21 15.98
C LEU A 238 -13.62 4.37 17.01
N ASP A 239 -14.23 5.56 17.09
CA ASP A 239 -15.27 5.87 18.08
C ASP A 239 -16.60 5.17 17.76
N ALA A 240 -17.00 5.16 16.49
CA ALA A 240 -18.21 4.50 16.01
C ALA A 240 -17.99 3.06 15.55
N ASP A 241 -16.74 2.61 15.48
CA ASP A 241 -16.27 1.34 14.92
C ASP A 241 -16.81 1.04 13.50
N LYS A 242 -16.61 2.00 12.58
CA LYS A 242 -17.12 1.94 11.20
C LYS A 242 -16.03 2.12 10.16
N LEU A 243 -16.13 1.39 9.06
CA LEU A 243 -15.28 1.50 7.87
C LEU A 243 -15.97 2.35 6.80
N ARG A 244 -15.19 3.15 6.08
CA ARG A 244 -15.62 3.92 4.90
C ARG A 244 -14.52 3.95 3.85
N CYS A 245 -14.89 4.07 2.57
CA CYS A 245 -13.91 4.30 1.51
C CYS A 245 -13.41 5.75 1.56
N SER A 246 -12.11 5.94 1.36
CA SER A 246 -11.52 7.28 1.28
C SER A 246 -11.74 7.85 -0.12
N ILE A 247 -12.58 8.89 -0.24
CA ILE A 247 -12.90 9.52 -1.52
C ILE A 247 -12.43 10.98 -1.50
N ASP A 248 -11.63 11.33 -2.49
CA ASP A 248 -11.23 12.72 -2.72
C ASP A 248 -12.30 13.41 -3.57
N PHE A 249 -13.12 14.24 -2.92
CA PHE A 249 -14.21 14.98 -3.55
C PHE A 249 -13.73 16.23 -4.30
N GLU A 250 -12.50 16.69 -4.08
CA GLU A 250 -11.98 17.90 -4.74
C GLU A 250 -11.65 17.64 -6.22
N VAL A 251 -11.34 16.40 -6.57
CA VAL A 251 -11.07 15.94 -7.94
C VAL A 251 -12.27 16.16 -8.88
N LEU A 252 -13.48 16.32 -8.34
CA LEU A 252 -14.72 16.48 -9.10
C LEU A 252 -14.99 17.93 -9.56
N SER A 253 -14.17 18.89 -9.12
CA SER A 253 -14.40 20.32 -9.34
C SER A 253 -13.80 20.90 -10.64
N CYS A 254 -13.16 20.07 -11.47
CA CYS A 254 -12.53 20.56 -12.71
C CYS A 254 -13.46 20.49 -13.91
N GLU A 255 -13.95 21.64 -14.37
CA GLU A 255 -14.36 21.86 -15.77
C GLU A 255 -13.20 21.39 -16.69
N THR A 256 -13.39 20.64 -17.77
CA THR A 256 -13.73 21.29 -19.05
C THR A 256 -14.10 20.33 -20.21
N VAL A 257 -13.92 19.01 -20.16
CA VAL A 257 -14.38 18.08 -21.23
C VAL A 257 -14.60 16.68 -20.66
N ILE A 258 -15.79 16.11 -20.83
CA ILE A 258 -16.05 14.72 -20.44
C ILE A 258 -15.54 13.79 -21.54
N SER A 259 -14.40 13.16 -21.29
CA SER A 259 -13.78 12.16 -22.17
C SER A 259 -13.80 10.77 -21.55
N LYS A 260 -13.55 9.73 -22.36
CA LYS A 260 -13.42 8.34 -21.86
C LYS A 260 -12.33 8.23 -20.80
N ARG A 261 -11.21 8.94 -21.01
CA ARG A 261 -10.08 8.96 -20.07
C ARG A 261 -10.48 9.57 -18.73
N LEU A 262 -11.26 10.65 -18.75
CA LEU A 262 -11.73 11.28 -17.53
C LEU A 262 -12.66 10.36 -16.75
N ILE A 263 -13.66 9.76 -17.41
CA ILE A 263 -14.59 8.81 -16.78
C ILE A 263 -13.80 7.67 -16.13
N LEU A 264 -12.92 7.01 -16.90
CA LEU A 264 -12.11 5.91 -16.38
C LEU A 264 -11.25 6.35 -15.19
N SER A 265 -10.57 7.50 -15.31
CA SER A 265 -9.69 7.99 -14.25
C SER A 265 -10.44 8.32 -12.96
N LEU A 266 -11.66 8.85 -13.03
CA LEU A 266 -12.45 9.19 -11.85
C LEU A 266 -13.02 7.93 -11.18
N VAL A 267 -13.54 6.99 -11.95
CA VAL A 267 -14.05 5.72 -11.41
C VAL A 267 -12.94 4.93 -10.74
N GLN A 268 -11.76 4.83 -11.37
CA GLN A 268 -10.62 4.08 -10.84
C GLN A 268 -9.93 4.75 -9.64
N LYS A 269 -10.24 6.03 -9.34
CA LYS A 269 -9.79 6.69 -8.11
C LYS A 269 -10.58 6.25 -6.88
N ILE A 270 -11.78 5.71 -7.06
CA ILE A 270 -12.59 5.17 -5.97
C ILE A 270 -12.02 3.79 -5.63
N PHE A 271 -11.20 3.74 -4.58
CA PHE A 271 -10.64 2.52 -4.06
C PHE A 271 -11.65 1.84 -3.12
N ASP A 272 -12.26 0.75 -3.59
CA ASP A 272 -13.29 0.00 -2.88
C ASP A 272 -12.93 -1.49 -2.82
N PRO A 273 -12.01 -1.89 -1.92
CA PRO A 273 -11.47 -3.24 -1.89
C PRO A 273 -12.52 -4.30 -1.56
N ILE A 274 -13.51 -3.98 -0.72
CA ILE A 274 -14.54 -4.93 -0.25
C ILE A 274 -15.92 -4.70 -0.90
N GLY A 275 -16.00 -3.87 -1.94
CA GLY A 275 -17.21 -3.72 -2.76
C GLY A 275 -18.36 -2.94 -2.11
N ILE A 276 -18.11 -2.11 -1.09
CA ILE A 276 -19.15 -1.31 -0.41
C ILE A 276 -19.85 -0.35 -1.38
N LEU A 277 -19.10 0.16 -2.37
CA LEU A 277 -19.52 1.19 -3.31
C LEU A 277 -19.79 0.63 -4.70
N CYS A 278 -19.82 -0.69 -4.89
CA CYS A 278 -20.02 -1.33 -6.19
C CYS A 278 -21.27 -0.82 -6.92
N ALA A 279 -22.38 -0.61 -6.22
CA ALA A 279 -23.63 -0.08 -6.78
C ALA A 279 -23.47 1.34 -7.35
N VAL A 280 -22.50 2.11 -6.83
CA VAL A 280 -22.22 3.48 -7.25
C VAL A 280 -21.12 3.53 -8.33
N THR A 281 -20.14 2.64 -8.31
CA THR A 281 -19.07 2.57 -9.33
C THR A 281 -19.49 1.83 -10.60
N LEU A 282 -20.54 1.01 -10.53
CA LEU A 282 -21.06 0.26 -11.68
C LEU A 282 -21.66 1.15 -12.78
N PRO A 283 -22.59 2.10 -12.51
CA PRO A 283 -23.16 2.97 -13.55
C PRO A 283 -22.16 3.69 -14.45
N PRO A 284 -21.11 4.38 -13.94
CA PRO A 284 -20.13 5.05 -14.79
C PRO A 284 -19.23 4.04 -15.54
N THR A 285 -19.04 2.82 -15.03
CA THR A 285 -18.32 1.75 -15.75
C THR A 285 -19.12 1.26 -16.96
N ILE A 286 -20.44 1.07 -16.79
CA ILE A 286 -21.35 0.75 -17.90
C ILE A 286 -21.38 1.90 -18.91
N LEU A 287 -21.47 3.14 -18.42
CA LEU A 287 -21.45 4.32 -19.27
C LEU A 287 -20.17 4.37 -20.10
N LEU A 288 -19.01 4.10 -19.49
CA LEU A 288 -17.73 4.00 -20.20
C LEU A 288 -17.79 2.90 -21.27
N GLN A 289 -18.31 1.71 -20.96
CA GLN A 289 -18.47 0.62 -21.93
C GLN A 289 -19.35 1.04 -23.11
N ASP A 290 -20.47 1.73 -22.87
CA ASP A 290 -21.37 2.19 -23.93
C ASP A 290 -20.69 3.18 -24.88
N THR A 291 -19.76 4.01 -24.39
CA THR A 291 -18.99 4.92 -25.26
C THR A 291 -18.08 4.19 -26.26
N TRP A 292 -17.84 2.89 -26.09
CA TRP A 292 -17.02 2.13 -27.04
C TRP A 292 -17.76 1.93 -28.36
N LYS A 293 -19.10 1.85 -28.31
CA LYS A 293 -19.98 1.78 -29.50
C LYS A 293 -19.88 3.04 -30.37
N LEU A 294 -19.50 4.17 -29.76
CA LEU A 294 -19.38 5.47 -30.45
C LEU A 294 -18.13 5.58 -31.33
N LYS A 295 -17.16 4.66 -31.22
CA LYS A 295 -15.89 4.68 -31.99
C LYS A 295 -15.09 6.01 -31.90
N VAL A 296 -15.29 6.80 -30.85
CA VAL A 296 -14.52 8.02 -30.58
C VAL A 296 -13.22 7.73 -29.80
N GLY A 297 -12.22 8.60 -29.94
CA GLY A 297 -10.94 8.52 -29.22
C GLY A 297 -11.06 8.72 -27.70
N TRP A 298 -9.96 8.47 -26.97
CA TRP A 298 -9.93 8.52 -25.50
C TRP A 298 -10.12 9.92 -24.91
N ASP A 299 -9.62 10.93 -25.62
CA ASP A 299 -9.52 12.32 -25.16
C ASP A 299 -10.52 13.24 -25.86
N ILE A 300 -11.45 12.66 -26.64
CA ILE A 300 -12.50 13.38 -27.36
C ILE A 300 -13.70 13.61 -26.43
N GLU A 301 -14.33 14.77 -26.57
CA GLU A 301 -15.57 15.11 -25.89
C GLU A 301 -16.69 14.13 -26.24
N LEU A 302 -17.34 13.60 -25.20
CA LEU A 302 -18.44 12.65 -25.34
C LEU A 302 -19.77 13.37 -25.62
N PRO A 303 -20.72 12.70 -26.32
CA PRO A 303 -22.01 13.29 -26.63
C PRO A 303 -22.74 13.82 -25.39
N PRO A 304 -23.55 14.88 -25.52
CA PRO A 304 -24.22 15.53 -24.40
C PRO A 304 -25.01 14.57 -23.50
N ASP A 305 -25.64 13.54 -24.07
CA ASP A 305 -26.39 12.53 -23.31
C ASP A 305 -25.52 11.72 -22.35
N VAL A 306 -24.30 11.36 -22.79
CA VAL A 306 -23.31 10.63 -21.97
C VAL A 306 -22.78 11.56 -20.89
N SER A 307 -22.38 12.76 -21.28
CA SER A 307 -21.85 13.78 -20.37
C SER A 307 -22.86 14.12 -19.27
N LYS A 308 -24.15 14.29 -19.61
CA LYS A 308 -25.21 14.56 -18.64
C LYS A 308 -25.39 13.43 -17.62
N LYS A 309 -25.36 12.16 -18.05
CA LYS A 309 -25.43 11.00 -17.14
C LYS A 309 -24.23 10.94 -16.20
N PHE A 310 -23.03 11.19 -16.74
CA PHE A 310 -21.81 11.19 -15.94
C PHE A 310 -21.78 12.34 -14.93
N PHE A 311 -22.16 13.55 -15.34
CA PHE A 311 -22.27 14.71 -14.44
C PHE A 311 -23.27 14.48 -13.32
N LYS A 312 -24.42 13.86 -13.61
CA LYS A 312 -25.38 13.49 -12.57
C LYS A 312 -24.71 12.60 -11.51
N TRP A 313 -24.06 11.53 -11.95
CA TRP A 313 -23.33 10.62 -11.05
C TRP A 313 -22.25 11.36 -10.25
N ALA A 314 -21.42 12.17 -10.92
CA ALA A 314 -20.33 12.90 -10.28
C ALA A 314 -20.84 13.89 -9.22
N ASN A 315 -21.95 14.57 -9.50
CA ASN A 315 -22.60 15.49 -8.58
C ASN A 315 -23.25 14.79 -7.38
N GLU A 316 -23.51 13.48 -7.45
CA GLU A 316 -24.09 12.71 -6.34
C GLU A 316 -23.00 12.05 -5.47
N LEU A 317 -21.72 12.08 -5.88
CA LEU A 317 -20.63 11.41 -5.15
C LEU A 317 -20.47 11.92 -3.72
N TYR A 318 -20.78 13.18 -3.42
CA TYR A 318 -20.69 13.69 -2.05
C TYR A 318 -21.56 12.91 -1.05
N LEU A 319 -22.62 12.24 -1.51
CA LEU A 319 -23.47 11.39 -0.68
C LEU A 319 -22.73 10.16 -0.14
N LEU A 320 -21.64 9.76 -0.79
CA LEU A 320 -20.80 8.65 -0.33
C LEU A 320 -20.10 8.93 1.00
N LYS A 321 -20.04 10.19 1.46
CA LYS A 321 -19.55 10.54 2.80
C LYS A 321 -20.32 9.85 3.91
N GLU A 322 -21.60 9.57 3.68
CA GLU A 322 -22.50 8.95 4.65
C GLU A 322 -22.47 7.41 4.56
N VAL A 323 -21.90 6.85 3.50
CA VAL A 323 -21.83 5.40 3.29
C VAL A 323 -20.73 4.81 4.16
N CYS A 324 -21.16 4.12 5.21
CA CYS A 324 -20.29 3.47 6.17
C CYS A 324 -20.75 2.03 6.42
N LEU A 325 -19.79 1.17 6.74
CA LEU A 325 -19.98 -0.24 7.05
C LEU A 325 -19.57 -0.49 8.50
N PRO A 326 -20.37 -1.17 9.35
CA PRO A 326 -19.89 -1.63 10.64
C PRO A 326 -18.62 -2.46 10.47
N ARG A 327 -17.56 -2.14 11.23
CA ARG A 327 -16.34 -2.94 11.21
C ARG A 327 -16.65 -4.31 11.81
N PHE A 328 -17.07 -4.36 13.07
CA PHE A 328 -17.41 -5.63 13.70
C PHE A 328 -18.65 -6.27 13.07
N MET A 329 -18.48 -7.51 12.61
CA MET A 329 -19.52 -8.36 12.07
C MET A 329 -19.61 -9.62 12.94
N PRO A 330 -20.60 -9.70 13.85
CA PRO A 330 -20.73 -10.81 14.80
C PRO A 330 -21.29 -12.04 14.08
N PHE A 331 -20.44 -12.76 13.33
CA PHE A 331 -20.79 -14.06 12.81
C PHE A 331 -20.84 -15.09 13.93
N ASN A 332 -21.91 -15.87 13.95
CA ASN A 332 -22.10 -17.04 14.79
C ASN A 332 -22.62 -18.21 13.93
N GLU A 333 -22.69 -19.41 14.50
CA GLU A 333 -23.13 -20.61 13.79
C GLU A 333 -24.58 -20.52 13.25
N GLY A 334 -25.40 -19.59 13.77
CA GLY A 334 -26.76 -19.34 13.29
C GLY A 334 -26.88 -18.20 12.28
N SER A 335 -25.76 -17.63 11.83
CA SER A 335 -25.76 -16.52 10.88
C SER A 335 -26.01 -17.01 9.46
N GLU A 336 -26.92 -16.35 8.74
CA GLU A 336 -27.24 -16.67 7.34
C GLU A 336 -26.60 -15.66 6.38
N LEU A 337 -26.02 -16.16 5.28
CA LEU A 337 -25.50 -15.31 4.21
C LEU A 337 -26.55 -15.18 3.09
N HIS A 338 -27.18 -14.02 3.00
CA HIS A 338 -28.10 -13.69 1.91
C HIS A 338 -27.33 -13.06 0.75
N VAL A 339 -27.25 -13.78 -0.37
CA VAL A 339 -26.64 -13.27 -1.60
C VAL A 339 -27.74 -12.84 -2.56
N PHE A 340 -27.83 -11.54 -2.81
CA PHE A 340 -28.74 -10.97 -3.80
C PHE A 340 -28.01 -10.85 -5.14
N VAL A 341 -28.60 -11.40 -6.20
CA VAL A 341 -28.05 -11.34 -7.56
C VAL A 341 -29.07 -10.64 -8.45
N ASP A 342 -28.63 -9.64 -9.21
CA ASP A 342 -29.43 -9.03 -10.27
C ASP A 342 -28.92 -9.50 -11.64
N ALA A 343 -29.82 -10.10 -12.44
CA ALA A 343 -29.52 -10.67 -13.75
C ALA A 343 -29.87 -9.72 -14.91
N ARG A 344 -29.85 -8.40 -14.70
CA ARG A 344 -29.93 -7.44 -15.82
C ARG A 344 -28.80 -7.72 -16.83
N ARG A 345 -29.08 -7.60 -18.13
CA ARG A 345 -28.18 -7.85 -19.29
C ARG A 345 -26.95 -6.90 -19.35
N VAL A 346 -26.32 -6.60 -18.23
CA VAL A 346 -25.41 -5.46 -18.04
C VAL A 346 -24.09 -5.89 -17.36
N ALA A 347 -23.81 -7.19 -17.31
CA ALA A 347 -22.51 -7.73 -16.91
C ALA A 347 -21.62 -7.99 -18.14
#